data_AF-A0A7J4B9W8-F1
#
_entry.id   AF-A0A7J4B9W8-F1
#
_cell.length_a   1.000
_cell.length_b   1.000
_cell.length_c   1.000
_cell.angle_alpha   90.00
_cell.angle_beta   90.00
_cell.angle_gamma   90.00
#
_symmetry.space_group_name_H-M   'P 1'
#
loop_
_entity.id
_entity.type
_entity.pdbx_description
1 polymer ?
#
loop_
_entity_poly.entity_id
_entity_poly.type
_entity_poly.pdbx_seq_one_letter_code
_entity_poly.pdbx_strand_id
1 'polypeptide(L)'
;MSAILRGLVDSVDLAVYSYVKPGAPHRYSLRFKDLRPYVALLTSALKNYLRSAELGASVATGSLGFVNIGLGALIRDSIQDSISYLKRVQLPEFHIFMIPACIAASYTLKMKDKFVIQTYLSARKSLLNYTGPHEVLKIYEALRNSGGELSRSLYESGVTSSKIVAESLSLEEFLNLLSNNYKYLSFATTKYNYILEASNAFIKEYEKENDWNASAVASYSTLLNALGVNIKFPHKLENREDFKKILSLDVELSSKNVDYTPLISPLTEAILISLLTIYPSK
;
A
#
# COMPACT_ATOMS: atom_id res chain seq x y z
N MET A 1 -12.38 -15.13 3.46
CA MET A 1 -12.66 -13.81 4.07
C MET A 1 -11.84 -13.58 5.33
N SER A 2 -11.87 -14.50 6.32
CA SER A 2 -11.08 -14.39 7.56
C SER A 2 -9.56 -14.17 7.32
N ALA A 3 -8.95 -14.97 6.44
CA ALA A 3 -7.51 -14.84 6.12
C ALA A 3 -7.12 -13.46 5.53
N ILE A 4 -8.00 -12.84 4.74
CA ILE A 4 -7.74 -11.54 4.09
C ILE A 4 -7.79 -10.43 5.13
N LEU A 5 -8.82 -10.43 5.97
CA LEU A 5 -8.97 -9.41 7.03
C LEU A 5 -7.84 -9.53 8.04
N ARG A 6 -7.50 -10.75 8.45
CA ARG A 6 -6.34 -11.01 9.30
C ARG A 6 -5.06 -10.50 8.64
N GLY A 7 -4.81 -10.88 7.39
CA GLY A 7 -3.64 -10.43 6.63
C GLY A 7 -3.57 -8.92 6.48
N LEU A 8 -4.70 -8.22 6.28
CA LEU A 8 -4.77 -6.76 6.20
C LEU A 8 -4.43 -6.08 7.53
N VAL A 9 -4.98 -6.57 8.64
CA VAL A 9 -4.69 -6.02 9.97
C VAL A 9 -3.22 -6.25 10.32
N ASP A 10 -2.74 -7.47 10.15
CA ASP A 10 -1.36 -7.85 10.46
C ASP A 10 -0.36 -7.13 9.54
N SER A 11 -0.69 -6.89 8.27
CA SER A 11 0.20 -6.16 7.36
C SER A 11 0.33 -4.68 7.72
N VAL A 12 -0.76 -4.05 8.15
CA VAL A 12 -0.73 -2.66 8.64
C VAL A 12 0.04 -2.57 9.94
N ASP A 13 -0.21 -3.48 10.87
CA ASP A 13 0.52 -3.54 12.14
C ASP A 13 2.03 -3.67 11.90
N LEU A 14 2.45 -4.62 11.06
CA LEU A 14 3.87 -4.82 10.75
C LEU A 14 4.47 -3.65 9.95
N ALA A 15 3.74 -3.04 9.02
CA ALA A 15 4.23 -1.88 8.29
C ALA A 15 4.46 -0.69 9.24
N VAL A 16 3.61 -0.49 10.24
CA VAL A 16 3.64 0.67 11.14
C VAL A 16 4.47 0.44 12.41
N TYR A 17 4.41 -0.73 13.03
CA TYR A 17 4.98 -1.01 14.35
C TYR A 17 6.21 -1.93 14.35
N SER A 18 6.71 -2.32 13.18
CA SER A 18 7.99 -3.04 13.10
C SER A 18 9.16 -2.23 13.70
N TYR A 19 10.34 -2.87 13.75
CA TYR A 19 11.58 -2.24 14.18
C TYR A 19 11.92 -0.99 13.34
N VAL A 20 13.03 -0.34 13.69
CA VAL A 20 13.42 0.94 13.12
C VAL A 20 13.50 0.85 11.60
N LYS A 21 12.64 1.63 10.93
CA LYS A 21 12.62 1.85 9.48
C LYS A 21 12.99 3.31 9.25
N PRO A 22 14.26 3.63 8.98
CA PRO A 22 14.74 5.01 8.99
C PRO A 22 13.94 5.92 8.06
N GLY A 23 13.45 7.05 8.58
CA GLY A 23 12.67 8.03 7.84
C GLY A 23 11.19 7.69 7.66
N ALA A 24 10.70 6.58 8.22
CA ALA A 24 9.30 6.16 8.13
C ALA A 24 8.69 5.88 9.53
N PRO A 25 7.36 5.76 9.67
CA PRO A 25 6.74 5.37 10.94
C PRO A 25 7.20 3.99 11.43
N HIS A 26 7.60 3.91 12.71
CA HIS A 26 8.01 2.68 13.39
C HIS A 26 7.87 2.80 14.91
N ARG A 27 7.83 1.67 15.63
CA ARG A 27 7.61 1.59 17.09
C ARG A 27 8.51 2.52 17.92
N TYR A 28 9.77 2.65 17.54
CA TYR A 28 10.78 3.43 18.27
C TYR A 28 10.98 4.86 17.75
N SER A 29 10.07 5.38 16.90
CA SER A 29 10.29 6.67 16.23
C SER A 29 10.21 7.84 17.21
N LEU A 30 11.18 8.75 17.13
CA LEU A 30 11.15 10.01 17.88
C LEU A 30 10.36 11.11 17.15
N ARG A 31 10.20 10.96 15.83
CA ARG A 31 9.43 11.86 14.96
C ARG A 31 7.94 11.52 14.96
N PHE A 32 7.60 10.25 14.74
CA PHE A 32 6.22 9.77 14.63
C PHE A 32 5.72 9.25 15.99
N LYS A 33 5.49 10.17 16.93
CA LYS A 33 5.14 9.83 18.33
C LYS A 33 3.76 9.17 18.50
N ASP A 34 2.82 9.42 17.59
CA ASP A 34 1.50 8.80 17.60
C ASP A 34 1.32 7.99 16.31
N LEU A 35 1.36 6.66 16.45
CA LEU A 35 1.22 5.73 15.33
C LEU A 35 -0.23 5.32 15.07
N ARG A 36 -1.16 5.64 15.98
CA ARG A 36 -2.58 5.28 15.85
C ARG A 36 -3.23 5.80 14.56
N PRO A 37 -2.93 7.02 14.07
CA PRO A 37 -3.51 7.51 12.82
C PRO A 37 -3.16 6.65 11.60
N TYR A 38 -1.99 6.00 11.58
CA TYR A 38 -1.60 5.13 10.45
C TYR A 38 -2.38 3.82 10.45
N VAL A 39 -2.58 3.21 11.63
CA VAL A 39 -3.48 2.04 11.77
C VAL A 39 -4.91 2.43 11.42
N ALA A 40 -5.30 3.63 11.83
CA ALA A 40 -6.65 4.11 11.65
C ALA A 40 -7.01 4.37 10.18
N LEU A 41 -6.05 4.43 9.25
CA LEU A 41 -6.31 4.41 7.80
C LEU A 41 -7.08 3.15 7.40
N LEU A 42 -6.76 1.98 7.99
CA LEU A 42 -7.50 0.75 7.72
C LEU A 42 -8.87 0.77 8.41
N THR A 43 -8.92 1.15 9.69
CA THR A 43 -10.13 1.01 10.50
C THR A 43 -11.21 2.04 10.15
N SER A 44 -10.84 3.25 9.73
CA SER A 44 -11.78 4.28 9.27
C SER A 44 -12.59 3.82 8.05
N ALA A 45 -11.93 3.10 7.13
CA ALA A 45 -12.51 2.61 5.88
C ALA A 45 -12.82 1.10 5.91
N LEU A 46 -12.92 0.48 7.09
CA LEU A 46 -13.04 -0.97 7.25
C LEU A 46 -14.22 -1.57 6.47
N LYS A 47 -15.35 -0.84 6.40
CA LYS A 47 -16.53 -1.23 5.62
C LYS A 47 -16.19 -1.40 4.14
N ASN A 48 -15.38 -0.50 3.58
CA ASN A 48 -14.98 -0.56 2.18
C ASN A 48 -14.03 -1.73 1.93
N TYR A 49 -13.11 -2.03 2.86
CA TYR A 49 -12.25 -3.21 2.78
C TYR A 49 -13.02 -4.54 2.85
N LEU A 50 -14.03 -4.63 3.72
CA LEU A 50 -14.94 -5.78 3.77
C LEU A 50 -15.67 -5.95 2.45
N ARG A 51 -16.21 -4.85 1.91
CA ARG A 51 -16.89 -4.84 0.62
C ARG A 51 -15.96 -5.25 -0.53
N SER A 52 -14.72 -4.77 -0.53
CA SER A 52 -13.68 -5.16 -1.48
C SER A 52 -13.44 -6.68 -1.46
N ALA A 53 -13.37 -7.29 -0.28
CA ALA A 53 -13.22 -8.74 -0.18
C ALA A 53 -14.43 -9.49 -0.76
N GLU A 54 -15.66 -9.06 -0.49
CA GLU A 54 -16.88 -9.66 -1.06
C GLU A 54 -16.91 -9.56 -2.59
N LEU A 55 -16.54 -8.40 -3.13
CA LEU A 55 -16.53 -8.16 -4.57
C LEU A 55 -15.48 -9.01 -5.27
N GLY A 56 -14.27 -9.15 -4.70
CA GLY A 56 -13.25 -10.05 -5.25
C GLY A 56 -13.72 -11.50 -5.32
N ALA A 57 -14.43 -11.98 -4.28
CA ALA A 57 -15.02 -13.31 -4.29
C ALA A 57 -16.15 -13.46 -5.34
N SER A 58 -16.97 -12.42 -5.50
CA SER A 58 -18.05 -12.39 -6.51
C SER A 58 -17.48 -12.49 -7.93
N VAL A 59 -16.39 -11.76 -8.19
CA VAL A 59 -15.68 -11.80 -9.48
C VAL A 59 -15.08 -13.17 -9.75
N ALA A 60 -14.50 -13.81 -8.73
CA ALA A 60 -13.99 -15.18 -8.85
C ALA A 60 -15.09 -16.19 -9.19
N THR A 61 -16.31 -16.01 -8.67
CA THR A 61 -17.45 -16.87 -9.01
C THR A 61 -18.11 -16.55 -10.35
N GLY A 62 -17.66 -15.51 -11.06
CA GLY A 62 -18.25 -15.06 -12.32
C GLY A 62 -19.58 -14.32 -12.18
N SER A 63 -20.04 -14.02 -10.95
CA SER A 63 -21.28 -13.26 -10.72
C SER A 63 -21.11 -11.75 -10.99
N LEU A 64 -19.86 -11.27 -11.07
CA LEU A 64 -19.51 -9.88 -11.34
C LEU A 64 -18.28 -9.81 -12.25
N GLY A 65 -18.29 -8.94 -13.26
CA GLY A 65 -17.10 -8.65 -14.08
C GLY A 65 -16.20 -7.60 -13.43
N PHE A 66 -14.90 -7.61 -13.73
CA PHE A 66 -13.94 -6.61 -13.21
C PHE A 66 -14.36 -5.16 -13.49
N VAL A 67 -14.96 -4.89 -14.66
CA VAL A 67 -15.46 -3.57 -15.06
C VAL A 67 -16.56 -3.04 -14.14
N ASN A 68 -17.34 -3.93 -13.52
CA ASN A 68 -18.54 -3.59 -12.75
C ASN A 68 -18.29 -3.51 -11.22
N ILE A 69 -17.04 -3.62 -10.79
CA ILE A 69 -16.68 -3.61 -9.36
C ILE A 69 -16.94 -2.26 -8.68
N GLY A 70 -16.88 -1.16 -9.45
CA GLY A 70 -16.94 0.19 -8.87
C GLY A 70 -15.68 0.55 -8.08
N LEU A 71 -14.50 0.21 -8.61
CA LEU A 71 -13.21 0.41 -7.93
C LEU A 71 -12.97 1.86 -7.53
N GLY A 72 -13.32 2.80 -8.40
CA GLY A 72 -13.13 4.23 -8.15
C GLY A 72 -14.03 4.74 -7.03
N ALA A 73 -15.26 4.24 -6.95
CA ALA A 73 -16.14 4.52 -5.82
C ALA A 73 -15.58 4.00 -4.49
N LEU A 74 -15.09 2.75 -4.44
CA LEU A 74 -14.51 2.17 -3.23
C LEU A 74 -13.28 2.96 -2.73
N ILE A 75 -12.40 3.38 -3.65
CA ILE A 75 -11.21 4.18 -3.31
C ILE A 75 -11.64 5.57 -2.84
N ARG A 76 -12.53 6.25 -3.56
CA ARG A 76 -13.06 7.58 -3.18
C ARG A 76 -13.66 7.53 -1.77
N ASP A 77 -14.56 6.58 -1.53
CA ASP A 77 -15.29 6.47 -0.26
C ASP A 77 -14.32 6.19 0.89
N SER A 78 -13.31 5.34 0.66
CA SER A 78 -12.26 5.08 1.66
C SER A 78 -11.41 6.30 1.98
N ILE A 79 -11.04 7.10 0.97
CA ILE A 79 -10.32 8.37 1.16
C ILE A 79 -11.17 9.34 1.98
N GLN A 80 -12.46 9.48 1.65
CA GLN A 80 -13.37 10.39 2.35
C GLN A 80 -13.61 9.96 3.81
N ASP A 81 -13.82 8.67 4.05
CA ASP A 81 -13.97 8.09 5.39
C ASP A 81 -12.71 8.40 6.24
N SER A 82 -11.52 8.19 5.67
CA SER A 82 -10.26 8.49 6.33
C SER A 82 -10.05 9.98 6.59
N ILE A 83 -10.33 10.87 5.64
CA ILE A 83 -10.18 12.33 5.85
C ILE A 83 -11.09 12.82 6.98
N SER A 84 -12.33 12.33 7.03
CA SER A 84 -13.29 12.73 8.06
C SER A 84 -12.82 12.34 9.47
N TYR A 85 -12.11 11.21 9.57
CA TYR A 85 -11.65 10.63 10.83
C TYR A 85 -10.24 11.09 11.23
N LEU A 86 -9.34 11.28 10.25
CA LEU A 86 -7.91 11.51 10.42
C LEU A 86 -7.54 12.97 10.10
N LYS A 87 -7.50 13.80 11.15
CA LYS A 87 -7.19 15.23 11.00
C LYS A 87 -5.73 15.56 10.64
N ARG A 88 -4.80 14.61 10.74
CA ARG A 88 -3.33 14.87 10.66
C ARG A 88 -2.55 13.97 9.71
N VAL A 89 -2.95 12.72 9.52
CA VAL A 89 -2.28 11.79 8.60
C VAL A 89 -3.14 11.66 7.36
N GLN A 90 -2.63 12.18 6.25
CA GLN A 90 -3.27 12.13 4.94
C GLN A 90 -2.39 11.28 4.03
N LEU A 91 -2.70 9.98 3.96
CA LEU A 91 -2.09 9.03 3.01
C LEU A 91 -3.19 8.46 2.11
N PRO A 92 -3.85 9.27 1.27
CA PRO A 92 -4.90 8.79 0.36
C PRO A 92 -4.40 7.66 -0.57
N GLU A 93 -3.11 7.65 -0.90
CA GLU A 93 -2.48 6.56 -1.63
C GLU A 93 -2.60 5.21 -0.91
N PHE A 94 -2.70 5.17 0.41
CA PHE A 94 -2.91 3.91 1.15
C PHE A 94 -4.11 3.12 0.61
N HIS A 95 -5.21 3.81 0.31
CA HIS A 95 -6.40 3.17 -0.26
C HIS A 95 -6.23 2.80 -1.74
N ILE A 96 -5.44 3.56 -2.50
CA ILE A 96 -5.09 3.25 -3.89
C ILE A 96 -4.31 1.92 -3.98
N PHE A 97 -3.43 1.64 -3.01
CA PHE A 97 -2.73 0.35 -2.93
C PHE A 97 -3.63 -0.75 -2.37
N MET A 98 -4.25 -0.51 -1.21
CA MET A 98 -4.83 -1.60 -0.42
C MET A 98 -6.22 -2.04 -0.88
N ILE A 99 -7.02 -1.18 -1.53
CA ILE A 99 -8.33 -1.58 -2.06
C ILE A 99 -8.17 -2.58 -3.23
N PRO A 100 -7.40 -2.28 -4.29
CA PRO A 100 -7.11 -3.27 -5.33
C PRO A 100 -6.45 -4.54 -4.78
N ALA A 101 -5.52 -4.41 -3.83
CA ALA A 101 -4.86 -5.55 -3.21
C ALA A 101 -5.86 -6.46 -2.47
N CYS A 102 -6.80 -5.90 -1.71
CA CYS A 102 -7.84 -6.66 -1.02
C CYS A 102 -8.74 -7.43 -2.01
N ILE A 103 -9.18 -6.77 -3.09
CA ILE A 103 -10.02 -7.39 -4.11
C ILE A 103 -9.26 -8.53 -4.81
N ALA A 104 -8.02 -8.26 -5.26
CA ALA A 104 -7.18 -9.25 -5.95
C ALA A 104 -6.82 -10.44 -5.05
N ALA A 105 -6.57 -10.20 -3.76
CA ALA A 105 -6.33 -11.25 -2.78
C ALA A 105 -7.56 -12.13 -2.59
N SER A 106 -8.74 -11.53 -2.45
CA SER A 106 -10.00 -12.26 -2.33
C SER A 106 -10.32 -13.08 -3.56
N TYR A 107 -10.17 -12.47 -4.74
CA TYR A 107 -10.31 -13.17 -6.01
C TYR A 107 -9.39 -14.40 -6.08
N THR A 108 -8.13 -14.23 -5.71
CA THR A 108 -7.12 -15.29 -5.77
C THR A 108 -7.46 -16.46 -4.84
N LEU A 109 -7.75 -16.17 -3.57
CA LEU A 109 -8.11 -17.20 -2.58
C LEU A 109 -9.46 -17.88 -2.87
N LYS A 110 -10.33 -17.23 -3.65
CA LYS A 110 -11.60 -17.83 -4.07
C LYS A 110 -11.45 -18.68 -5.34
N MET A 111 -10.59 -18.26 -6.27
CA MET A 111 -10.26 -18.98 -7.50
C MET A 111 -9.35 -20.18 -7.27
N LYS A 112 -8.52 -20.12 -6.22
CA LYS A 112 -7.49 -21.11 -5.90
C LYS A 112 -7.59 -21.44 -4.42
N ASP A 113 -7.45 -22.72 -4.07
CA ASP A 113 -7.46 -23.17 -2.68
C ASP A 113 -6.23 -22.69 -1.87
N LYS A 114 -5.31 -21.95 -2.50
CA LYS A 114 -4.15 -21.33 -1.88
C LYS A 114 -3.83 -19.99 -2.55
N PHE A 115 -3.06 -19.15 -1.88
CA PHE A 115 -2.60 -17.89 -2.48
C PHE A 115 -1.60 -18.17 -3.62
N VAL A 116 -1.96 -17.78 -4.85
CA VAL A 116 -1.12 -17.93 -6.04
C VAL A 116 -0.79 -16.54 -6.59
N ILE A 117 0.47 -16.13 -6.44
CA ILE A 117 0.95 -14.79 -6.81
C ILE A 117 0.57 -14.43 -8.25
N GLN A 118 0.73 -15.34 -9.21
CA GLN A 118 0.38 -15.06 -10.61
C GLN A 118 -1.11 -14.74 -10.81
N THR A 119 -1.99 -15.42 -10.09
CA THR A 119 -3.45 -15.15 -10.14
C THR A 119 -3.77 -13.79 -9.52
N TYR A 120 -3.10 -13.47 -8.41
CA TYR A 120 -3.20 -12.16 -7.76
C TYR A 120 -2.76 -11.02 -8.69
N LEU A 121 -1.61 -11.19 -9.35
CA LEU A 121 -1.08 -10.22 -10.31
C LEU A 121 -2.02 -9.96 -11.47
N SER A 122 -2.55 -11.03 -12.08
CA SER A 122 -3.52 -10.90 -13.16
C SER A 122 -4.76 -10.14 -12.71
N ALA A 123 -5.31 -10.48 -11.55
CA ALA A 123 -6.49 -9.80 -11.01
C ALA A 123 -6.23 -8.32 -10.71
N ARG A 124 -5.10 -8.01 -10.06
CA ARG A 124 -4.70 -6.63 -9.75
C ARG A 124 -4.50 -5.80 -11.01
N LYS A 125 -3.85 -6.34 -12.03
CA LYS A 125 -3.68 -5.67 -13.32
C LYS A 125 -5.03 -5.43 -14.00
N SER A 126 -5.90 -6.43 -14.02
CA SER A 126 -7.26 -6.26 -14.56
C SER A 126 -8.06 -5.17 -13.84
N LEU A 127 -7.92 -5.04 -12.52
CA LEU A 127 -8.56 -3.96 -11.76
C LEU A 127 -8.12 -2.58 -12.23
N LEU A 128 -6.80 -2.34 -12.38
CA LEU A 128 -6.31 -1.03 -12.79
C LEU A 128 -6.65 -0.71 -14.26
N ASN A 129 -6.55 -1.70 -15.14
CA ASN A 129 -6.67 -1.47 -16.59
C ASN A 129 -8.12 -1.40 -17.06
N TYR A 130 -9.05 -2.05 -16.35
CA TYR A 130 -10.47 -2.04 -16.70
C TYR A 130 -11.29 -1.00 -15.92
N THR A 131 -10.65 -0.21 -15.06
CA THR A 131 -11.30 0.92 -14.41
C THR A 131 -11.44 2.06 -15.41
N GLY A 132 -12.67 2.30 -15.86
CA GLY A 132 -12.97 3.32 -16.87
C GLY A 132 -12.88 4.77 -16.35
N PRO A 133 -12.92 5.76 -17.24
CA PRO A 133 -12.65 7.17 -16.92
C PRO A 133 -13.63 7.76 -15.89
N HIS A 134 -14.89 7.31 -15.85
CA HIS A 134 -15.85 7.76 -14.82
C HIS A 134 -15.49 7.29 -13.41
N GLU A 135 -14.89 6.12 -13.28
CA GLU A 135 -14.38 5.64 -11.98
C GLU A 135 -13.09 6.38 -11.60
N VAL A 136 -12.22 6.66 -12.58
CA VAL A 136 -11.02 7.48 -12.38
C VAL A 136 -11.37 8.90 -11.90
N LEU A 137 -12.42 9.51 -12.46
CA LEU A 137 -12.92 10.83 -12.02
C LEU A 137 -13.27 10.86 -10.53
N LYS A 138 -13.89 9.79 -10.00
CA LYS A 138 -14.22 9.70 -8.56
C LYS A 138 -12.97 9.76 -7.70
N ILE A 139 -11.90 9.09 -8.13
CA ILE A 139 -10.60 9.11 -7.44
C ILE A 139 -9.96 10.50 -7.57
N TYR A 140 -9.95 11.07 -8.78
CA TYR A 140 -9.46 12.42 -9.03
C TYR A 140 -10.10 13.47 -8.09
N GLU A 141 -11.42 13.44 -7.95
CA GLU A 141 -12.15 14.34 -7.06
C GLU A 141 -11.81 14.12 -5.58
N ALA A 142 -11.65 12.86 -5.16
CA ALA A 142 -11.24 12.52 -3.80
C ALA A 142 -9.84 13.07 -3.49
N LEU A 143 -8.89 12.86 -4.40
CA LEU A 143 -7.50 13.31 -4.26
C LEU A 143 -7.38 14.83 -4.27
N ARG A 144 -8.17 15.51 -5.13
CA ARG A 144 -8.23 16.97 -5.12
C ARG A 144 -8.66 17.51 -3.75
N ASN A 145 -9.62 16.86 -3.10
CA ASN A 145 -10.16 17.28 -1.81
C ASN A 145 -9.38 16.76 -0.60
N SER A 146 -8.44 15.82 -0.77
CA SER A 146 -7.71 15.21 0.35
C SER A 146 -6.66 16.11 0.98
N GLY A 147 -6.16 17.12 0.25
CA GLY A 147 -4.97 17.88 0.66
C GLY A 147 -3.70 17.04 0.61
N GLY A 148 -2.61 17.58 1.18
CA GLY A 148 -1.31 16.91 1.25
C GLY A 148 -0.51 16.90 -0.04
N GLU A 149 0.59 16.14 -0.04
CA GLU A 149 1.55 16.08 -1.15
C GLU A 149 0.94 15.48 -2.42
N LEU A 150 0.07 14.47 -2.29
CA LEU A 150 -0.57 13.84 -3.44
C LEU A 150 -1.59 14.76 -4.14
N SER A 151 -2.33 15.56 -3.37
CA SER A 151 -3.21 16.61 -3.92
C SER A 151 -2.41 17.69 -4.65
N ARG A 152 -1.25 18.08 -4.10
CA ARG A 152 -0.32 19.01 -4.78
C ARG A 152 0.22 18.42 -6.07
N SER A 153 0.67 17.16 -6.05
CA SER A 153 1.15 16.43 -7.21
C SER A 153 0.09 16.35 -8.31
N LEU A 154 -1.18 16.18 -7.94
CA LEU A 154 -2.30 16.21 -8.87
C LEU A 154 -2.41 17.57 -9.57
N TYR A 155 -2.35 18.67 -8.82
CA TYR A 155 -2.35 20.02 -9.39
C TYR A 155 -1.16 20.25 -10.34
N GLU A 156 0.05 19.87 -9.91
CA GLU A 156 1.28 20.01 -10.69
C GLU A 156 1.31 19.15 -11.96
N SER A 157 0.56 18.04 -11.99
CA SER A 157 0.50 17.15 -13.16
C SER A 157 -0.26 17.75 -14.34
N GLY A 158 -1.04 18.82 -14.12
CA GLY A 158 -1.92 19.41 -15.13
C GLY A 158 -3.06 18.49 -15.59
N VAL A 159 -3.26 17.34 -14.92
CA VAL A 159 -4.39 16.45 -15.21
C VAL A 159 -5.68 17.12 -14.77
N THR A 160 -6.64 17.19 -15.69
CA THR A 160 -7.97 17.76 -15.44
C THR A 160 -9.05 16.69 -15.61
N SER A 161 -10.23 16.93 -15.06
CA SER A 161 -11.41 16.08 -15.30
C SER A 161 -11.72 15.92 -16.79
N SER A 162 -11.62 17.00 -17.57
CA SER A 162 -11.80 16.96 -19.02
C SER A 162 -10.78 16.07 -19.72
N LYS A 163 -9.51 16.13 -19.31
CA LYS A 163 -8.45 15.27 -19.86
C LYS A 163 -8.73 13.79 -19.57
N ILE A 164 -9.13 13.46 -18.35
CA ILE A 164 -9.47 12.07 -17.95
C ILE A 164 -10.54 11.48 -18.86
N VAL A 165 -11.60 12.24 -19.13
CA VAL A 165 -12.70 11.77 -19.99
C VAL A 165 -12.31 11.76 -21.46
N ALA A 166 -11.69 12.83 -21.96
CA ALA A 166 -11.35 12.96 -23.38
C ALA A 166 -10.33 11.91 -23.84
N GLU A 167 -9.34 11.61 -22.99
CA GLU A 167 -8.32 10.58 -23.27
C GLU A 167 -8.76 9.18 -22.80
N SER A 168 -9.96 9.05 -22.21
CA SER A 168 -10.49 7.78 -21.68
C SER A 168 -9.52 7.06 -20.75
N LEU A 169 -8.85 7.80 -19.87
CA LEU A 169 -7.78 7.29 -19.03
C LEU A 169 -8.27 6.15 -18.13
N SER A 170 -7.52 5.05 -18.11
CA SER A 170 -7.61 4.00 -17.11
C SER A 170 -6.98 4.44 -15.78
N LEU A 171 -7.21 3.67 -14.72
CA LEU A 171 -6.57 3.95 -13.43
C LEU A 171 -5.05 3.77 -13.50
N GLU A 172 -4.56 2.77 -14.25
CA GLU A 172 -3.12 2.58 -14.46
C GLU A 172 -2.47 3.82 -15.11
N GLU A 173 -3.07 4.36 -16.17
CA GLU A 173 -2.57 5.54 -16.87
C GLU A 173 -2.64 6.80 -16.01
N PHE A 174 -3.75 6.98 -15.29
CA PHE A 174 -3.91 8.09 -14.35
C PHE A 174 -2.82 8.07 -13.26
N LEU A 175 -2.58 6.93 -12.61
CA LEU A 175 -1.55 6.81 -11.59
C LEU A 175 -0.15 7.01 -12.17
N ASN A 176 0.12 6.55 -13.39
CA ASN A 176 1.39 6.81 -14.07
C ASN A 176 1.65 8.30 -14.28
N LEU A 177 0.64 9.07 -14.72
CA LEU A 177 0.77 10.52 -14.87
C LEU A 177 1.09 11.21 -13.55
N LEU A 178 0.43 10.81 -12.46
CA LEU A 178 0.69 11.36 -11.13
C LEU A 178 2.06 10.96 -10.58
N SER A 179 2.55 9.77 -10.93
CA SER A 179 3.83 9.26 -10.40
C SER A 179 5.05 10.10 -10.80
N ASN A 180 4.94 10.93 -11.84
CA ASN A 180 5.97 11.86 -12.25
C ASN A 180 6.27 12.93 -11.19
N ASN A 181 5.24 13.38 -10.47
CA ASN A 181 5.35 14.39 -9.41
C ASN A 181 5.31 13.75 -8.02
N TYR A 182 4.72 12.56 -7.88
CA TYR A 182 4.68 11.80 -6.64
C TYR A 182 5.16 10.36 -6.85
N LYS A 183 6.49 10.20 -6.78
CA LYS A 183 7.20 8.97 -7.16
C LYS A 183 6.70 7.69 -6.48
N TYR A 184 6.10 7.78 -5.29
CA TYR A 184 5.61 6.60 -4.56
C TYR A 184 4.46 5.89 -5.27
N LEU A 185 3.65 6.60 -6.07
CA LEU A 185 2.60 5.98 -6.87
C LEU A 185 3.15 5.08 -7.98
N SER A 186 4.41 5.24 -8.39
CA SER A 186 5.02 4.34 -9.38
C SER A 186 5.03 2.89 -8.90
N PHE A 187 5.07 2.64 -7.58
CA PHE A 187 4.95 1.29 -7.02
C PHE A 187 3.58 0.65 -7.29
N ALA A 188 2.52 1.43 -7.55
CA ALA A 188 1.22 0.88 -7.91
C ALA A 188 1.17 0.43 -9.37
N THR A 189 2.11 0.88 -10.21
CA THR A 189 2.13 0.71 -11.67
C THR A 189 3.49 0.22 -12.18
N THR A 190 4.36 1.10 -12.68
CA THR A 190 5.61 0.77 -13.39
C THR A 190 6.67 0.10 -12.52
N LYS A 191 6.66 0.33 -11.21
CA LYS A 191 7.56 -0.26 -10.21
C LYS A 191 6.91 -1.38 -9.41
N TYR A 192 5.79 -1.94 -9.88
CA TYR A 192 5.06 -2.96 -9.14
C TYR A 192 5.89 -4.23 -8.85
N ASN A 193 6.83 -4.58 -9.73
CA ASN A 193 7.77 -5.70 -9.50
C ASN A 193 8.52 -5.57 -8.16
N TYR A 194 8.84 -4.35 -7.73
CA TYR A 194 9.55 -4.12 -6.47
C TYR A 194 8.68 -4.41 -5.24
N ILE A 195 7.34 -4.36 -5.34
CA ILE A 195 6.44 -4.84 -4.28
C ILE A 195 6.59 -6.36 -4.13
N LEU A 196 6.70 -7.09 -5.25
CA LEU A 196 6.90 -8.54 -5.23
C LEU A 196 8.30 -8.91 -4.73
N GLU A 197 9.32 -8.16 -5.12
CA GLU A 197 10.67 -8.33 -4.59
C GLU A 197 10.70 -8.07 -3.08
N ALA A 198 10.03 -7.02 -2.60
CA ALA A 198 9.90 -6.73 -1.19
C ALA A 198 9.12 -7.82 -0.44
N SER A 199 8.08 -8.39 -1.05
CA SER A 199 7.36 -9.55 -0.50
C SER A 199 8.26 -10.80 -0.42
N ASN A 200 9.07 -11.06 -1.45
CA ASN A 200 10.02 -12.17 -1.41
C ASN A 200 11.13 -11.94 -0.37
N ALA A 201 11.59 -10.71 -0.20
CA ALA A 201 12.54 -10.35 0.85
C ALA A 201 11.96 -10.60 2.24
N PHE A 202 10.67 -10.28 2.44
CA PHE A 202 9.94 -10.60 3.66
C PHE A 202 9.99 -12.09 3.98
N ILE A 203 9.55 -12.92 3.01
CA ILE A 203 9.43 -14.38 3.20
C ILE A 203 10.80 -14.98 3.51
N LYS A 204 11.84 -14.59 2.75
CA LYS A 204 13.22 -15.08 2.97
C LYS A 204 13.78 -14.72 4.34
N GLU A 205 13.55 -13.48 4.79
CA GLU A 205 14.01 -13.05 6.12
C GLU A 205 13.22 -13.79 7.21
N TYR A 206 11.92 -14.02 7.02
CA TYR A 206 11.09 -14.76 7.96
C TYR A 206 11.52 -16.23 8.08
N GLU A 207 11.77 -16.90 6.95
CA GLU A 207 12.27 -18.29 6.92
C GLU A 207 13.64 -18.43 7.60
N LYS A 208 14.48 -17.40 7.52
CA LYS A 208 15.82 -17.37 8.11
C LYS A 208 15.81 -17.07 9.60
N GLU A 209 15.04 -16.06 10.02
CA GLU A 209 15.13 -15.47 11.37
C GLU A 209 13.92 -15.77 12.26
N ASN A 210 12.80 -16.22 11.68
CA ASN A 210 11.51 -16.35 12.33
C ASN A 210 11.06 -15.08 13.08
N ASP A 211 11.37 -13.90 12.51
CA ASP A 211 11.01 -12.59 13.07
C ASP A 211 10.27 -11.73 12.05
N TRP A 212 8.97 -11.52 12.28
CA TRP A 212 8.11 -10.71 11.43
C TRP A 212 8.54 -9.24 11.36
N ASN A 213 9.12 -8.69 12.43
CA ASN A 213 9.56 -7.30 12.47
C ASN A 213 10.81 -7.12 11.61
N ALA A 214 11.79 -8.02 11.74
CA ALA A 214 12.98 -8.00 10.89
C ALA A 214 12.61 -8.19 9.41
N SER A 215 11.64 -9.05 9.13
CA SER A 215 11.11 -9.29 7.78
C SER A 215 10.47 -8.05 7.18
N ALA A 216 9.68 -7.30 7.96
CA ALA A 216 9.13 -6.01 7.52
C ALA A 216 10.20 -4.96 7.22
N VAL A 217 11.29 -4.94 8.00
CA VAL A 217 12.45 -4.05 7.76
C VAL A 217 13.19 -4.46 6.48
N ALA A 218 13.34 -5.77 6.21
CA ALA A 218 13.92 -6.27 4.97
C ALA A 218 13.11 -5.82 3.73
N SER A 219 11.78 -5.98 3.76
CA SER A 219 10.89 -5.47 2.71
C SER A 219 10.99 -3.97 2.51
N TYR A 220 11.03 -3.21 3.61
CA TYR A 220 11.21 -1.77 3.57
C TYR A 220 12.52 -1.37 2.87
N SER A 221 13.62 -2.05 3.21
CA SER A 221 14.93 -1.86 2.58
C SER A 221 14.88 -2.10 1.07
N THR A 222 14.18 -3.15 0.61
CA THR A 222 13.97 -3.40 -0.83
C THR A 222 13.24 -2.25 -1.53
N LEU A 223 12.14 -1.75 -0.95
CA LEU A 223 11.40 -0.63 -1.52
C LEU A 223 12.19 0.68 -1.50
N LEU A 224 12.99 0.90 -0.46
CA LEU A 224 13.85 2.07 -0.33
C LEU A 224 14.92 2.08 -1.44
N ASN A 225 15.57 0.93 -1.67
CA ASN A 225 16.54 0.78 -2.76
C ASN A 225 15.90 0.99 -4.14
N ALA A 226 14.65 0.58 -4.34
CA ALA A 226 13.89 0.81 -5.58
C ALA A 226 13.58 2.31 -5.84
N LEU A 227 13.69 3.16 -4.83
CA LEU A 227 13.65 4.62 -4.98
C LEU A 227 15.02 5.24 -5.30
N GLY A 228 16.07 4.43 -5.46
CA GLY A 228 17.45 4.89 -5.66
C GLY A 228 18.12 5.34 -4.36
N VAL A 229 17.54 5.03 -3.20
CA VAL A 229 18.07 5.40 -1.89
C VAL A 229 18.90 4.24 -1.34
N ASN A 230 20.22 4.37 -1.42
CA ASN A 230 21.16 3.33 -0.98
C ASN A 230 21.60 3.58 0.47
N ILE A 231 20.69 3.29 1.42
CA ILE A 231 20.97 3.36 2.85
C ILE A 231 21.02 1.93 3.40
N LYS A 232 22.16 1.56 4.00
CA LYS A 232 22.33 0.23 4.60
C LYS A 232 22.07 0.29 6.10
N PHE A 233 21.20 -0.58 6.59
CA PHE A 233 20.93 -0.79 8.01
C PHE A 233 20.62 -2.27 8.26
N PRO A 234 20.97 -2.82 9.44
CA PRO A 234 20.63 -4.20 9.75
C PRO A 234 19.12 -4.38 9.88
N HIS A 235 18.61 -5.50 9.38
CA HIS A 235 17.17 -5.81 9.45
C HIS A 235 16.77 -6.27 10.86
N LYS A 236 17.69 -6.98 11.53
CA LYS A 236 17.55 -7.47 12.89
C LYS A 236 18.41 -6.66 13.85
N LEU A 237 17.89 -6.43 15.04
CA LEU A 237 18.57 -5.73 16.12
C LEU A 237 19.17 -6.77 17.08
N GLU A 238 20.40 -7.22 16.81
CA GLU A 238 21.05 -8.26 17.62
C GLU A 238 21.60 -7.71 18.95
N ASN A 239 22.03 -6.45 18.95
CA ASN A 239 22.64 -5.83 20.12
C ASN A 239 22.29 -4.34 20.23
N ARG A 240 22.63 -3.75 21.38
CA ARG A 240 22.35 -2.35 21.70
C ARG A 240 23.06 -1.36 20.77
N GLU A 241 24.23 -1.72 20.24
CA GLU A 241 24.98 -0.84 19.34
C GLU A 241 24.33 -0.75 17.96
N ASP A 242 23.80 -1.85 17.43
CA ASP A 242 23.04 -1.83 16.18
C ASP A 242 21.76 -1.00 16.31
N PHE A 243 21.06 -1.14 17.43
CA PHE A 243 19.90 -0.30 17.72
C PHE A 243 20.26 1.20 17.76
N LYS A 244 21.33 1.58 18.45
CA LYS A 244 21.79 2.97 18.50
C LYS A 244 22.16 3.49 17.12
N LYS A 245 22.85 2.70 16.28
CA LYS A 245 23.25 3.12 14.93
C LYS A 245 22.04 3.43 14.06
N ILE A 246 21.04 2.54 14.03
CA ILE A 246 19.86 2.77 13.18
C ILE A 246 19.01 3.91 13.73
N LEU A 247 18.87 4.04 15.05
CA LEU A 247 18.15 5.16 15.63
C LEU A 247 18.84 6.50 15.34
N SER A 248 20.17 6.56 15.40
CA SER A 248 20.94 7.75 14.99
C SER A 248 20.71 8.09 13.52
N LEU A 249 20.66 7.08 12.64
CA LEU A 249 20.33 7.27 11.23
C LEU A 249 18.90 7.81 11.03
N ASP A 250 17.91 7.30 11.76
CA ASP A 250 16.53 7.82 11.72
C ASP A 250 16.48 9.30 12.16
N VAL A 251 17.18 9.65 13.25
CA VAL A 251 17.32 11.03 13.73
C VAL A 251 18.02 11.91 12.70
N GLU A 252 19.08 11.42 12.05
CA GLU A 252 19.78 12.14 11.00
C GLU A 252 18.83 12.46 9.83
N LEU A 253 18.11 11.46 9.32
CA LEU A 253 17.15 11.64 8.24
C LEU A 253 16.04 12.62 8.63
N SER A 254 15.53 12.50 9.86
CA SER A 254 14.53 13.42 10.40
C SER A 254 15.04 14.86 10.46
N SER A 255 16.30 15.07 10.87
CA SER A 255 16.88 16.43 10.94
C SER A 255 17.08 17.06 9.55
N LYS A 256 17.20 16.23 8.51
CA LYS A 256 17.24 16.64 7.10
C LYS A 256 15.85 16.75 6.45
N ASN A 257 14.76 16.63 7.22
CA ASN A 257 13.38 16.59 6.71
C ASN A 257 13.14 15.51 5.64
N VAL A 258 13.88 14.40 5.68
CA VAL A 258 13.64 13.26 4.79
C VAL A 258 12.45 12.47 5.34
N ASP A 259 11.43 12.25 4.50
CA ASP A 259 10.21 11.56 4.87
C ASP A 259 9.88 10.43 3.88
N TYR A 260 9.94 9.21 4.39
CA TYR A 260 9.59 7.98 3.68
C TYR A 260 8.27 7.38 4.18
N THR A 261 7.45 8.14 4.91
CA THR A 261 6.09 7.75 5.30
C THR A 261 5.26 7.19 4.14
N PRO A 262 5.31 7.75 2.91
CA PRO A 262 4.56 7.19 1.78
C PRO A 262 4.92 5.75 1.41
N LEU A 263 6.09 5.23 1.81
CA LEU A 263 6.44 3.82 1.62
C LEU A 263 5.59 2.87 2.47
N ILE A 264 4.88 3.35 3.49
CA ILE A 264 3.97 2.51 4.28
C ILE A 264 2.91 1.84 3.39
N SER A 265 2.41 2.53 2.36
CA SER A 265 1.40 2.00 1.45
C SER A 265 1.89 0.79 0.62
N PRO A 266 2.97 0.89 -0.19
CA PRO A 266 3.50 -0.27 -0.90
C PRO A 266 4.11 -1.32 0.04
N LEU A 267 4.64 -0.94 1.21
CA LEU A 267 5.11 -1.89 2.22
C LEU A 267 3.97 -2.74 2.77
N THR A 268 2.82 -2.13 3.06
CA THR A 268 1.64 -2.85 3.56
C THR A 268 1.14 -3.85 2.52
N GLU A 269 1.14 -3.51 1.23
CA GLU A 269 0.79 -4.44 0.16
C GLU A 269 1.80 -5.60 0.07
N ALA A 270 3.10 -5.31 0.11
CA ALA A 270 4.14 -6.35 0.09
C ALA A 270 4.03 -7.33 1.27
N ILE A 271 3.78 -6.81 2.48
CA ILE A 271 3.59 -7.63 3.67
C ILE A 271 2.29 -8.45 3.54
N LEU A 272 1.19 -7.87 3.04
CA LEU A 272 -0.07 -8.61 2.80
C LEU A 272 0.16 -9.83 1.90
N ILE A 273 0.83 -9.64 0.76
CA ILE A 273 1.16 -10.73 -0.18
C ILE A 273 1.96 -11.83 0.53
N SER A 274 2.93 -11.43 1.35
CA SER A 274 3.79 -12.34 2.11
C SER A 274 3.01 -13.15 3.13
N LEU A 275 2.19 -12.47 3.94
CA LEU A 275 1.36 -13.10 4.96
C LEU A 275 0.36 -14.06 4.34
N LEU A 276 -0.29 -13.70 3.23
CA LEU A 276 -1.23 -14.60 2.55
C LEU A 276 -0.54 -15.81 1.90
N THR A 277 0.75 -15.69 1.59
CA THR A 277 1.58 -16.81 1.11
C THR A 277 1.97 -17.75 2.26
N ILE A 278 2.27 -17.19 3.43
CA ILE A 278 2.69 -17.97 4.62
C ILE A 278 1.49 -18.56 5.36
N TYR A 279 0.36 -17.87 5.41
CA TYR A 279 -0.82 -18.32 6.15
C TYR A 279 -1.39 -19.60 5.55
N PRO A 280 -1.69 -20.60 6.39
CA PRO A 280 -2.34 -21.81 5.92
C PRO A 280 -3.68 -21.44 5.32
N SER A 281 -3.94 -21.96 4.12
CA SER A 281 -5.23 -21.79 3.43
C SER A 281 -6.26 -22.69 4.13
N LYS A 282 -6.94 -22.15 5.15
CA LYS A 282 -8.07 -22.79 5.82
C LYS A 282 -9.22 -21.80 5.93
#